data_AF-A0A1E7JN29-F1
#
_entry.id   AF-A0A1E7JN29-F1
#
_cell.length_a   1.000
_cell.length_b   1.000
_cell.length_c   1.000
_cell.angle_alpha   90.00
_cell.angle_beta   90.00
_cell.angle_gamma   90.00
#
_symmetry.space_group_name_H-M   'P 1'
#
loop_
_entity.id
_entity.type
_entity.pdbx_description
1 polymer ?
#
loop_
_entity_poly.entity_id
_entity_poly.type
_entity_poly.pdbx_seq_one_letter_code
_entity_poly.pdbx_strand_id
1 'polypeptide(L)'
;MARVPKVLADYAERRGFTTSVTSVERPSPSLLRVTFQSPSLKSRSVSPCDVTAFRVRGSEFRHYTPELHDPDAGTVTVLFHHHGRTGAPGLALIESLVPGEEIIWCGLESARSFRWTSPGAALAMGDASTLGLMAGLTERANAEGARLLVAVETEPPDCDYVRTLLPGAVVLAAGEEHGAALDEWLSGAGEHVRALAPQTVYLAGHGGSIQRQRDVLRTRYGLDRRAVRTQPYWATGRTGL
;
A
#
# COMPACT_ATOMS: atom_id res chain seq x y z
N MET A 1 12.21 17.35 -0.15
CA MET A 1 12.86 16.30 -0.96
C MET A 1 13.59 15.38 -0.01
N ALA A 2 13.14 14.14 0.19
CA ALA A 2 13.93 13.18 0.95
C ALA A 2 15.04 12.63 0.02
N ARG A 3 16.06 13.45 -0.26
CA ARG A 3 17.29 12.97 -0.90
C ARG A 3 18.08 12.25 0.16
N VAL A 4 18.21 10.94 -0.01
CA VAL A 4 19.15 10.17 0.80
C VAL A 4 20.55 10.53 0.29
N PRO A 5 21.51 10.95 1.13
CA PRO A 5 22.88 11.17 0.69
C PRO A 5 23.38 10.00 -0.18
N LYS A 6 24.07 10.28 -1.30
CA LYS A 6 24.48 9.24 -2.27
C LYS A 6 25.17 8.04 -1.61
N VAL A 7 26.01 8.28 -0.60
CA VAL A 7 26.68 7.23 0.16
C VAL A 7 25.68 6.29 0.85
N LEU A 8 24.58 6.83 1.40
CA LEU A 8 23.51 6.06 2.03
C LEU A 8 22.62 5.36 0.99
N ALA A 9 22.41 5.97 -0.18
CA ALA A 9 21.70 5.33 -1.30
C ALA A 9 22.47 4.10 -1.82
N ASP A 10 23.77 4.27 -2.09
CA ASP A 10 24.64 3.18 -2.52
C ASP A 10 24.84 2.14 -1.39
N TYR A 11 24.68 2.53 -0.13
CA TYR A 11 24.65 1.59 1.00
C TYR A 11 23.38 0.74 1.04
N ALA A 12 22.22 1.35 0.81
CA ALA A 12 20.94 0.66 0.77
C ALA A 12 20.92 -0.42 -0.32
N GLU A 13 21.39 -0.10 -1.53
CA GLU A 13 21.49 -1.09 -2.61
C GLU A 13 22.49 -2.21 -2.30
N ARG A 14 23.63 -1.90 -1.68
CA ARG A 14 24.61 -2.93 -1.26
C ARG A 14 24.07 -3.91 -0.22
N ARG A 15 23.10 -3.48 0.60
CA ARG A 15 22.39 -4.37 1.53
C ARG A 15 21.13 -5.00 0.92
N GLY A 16 20.72 -4.54 -0.25
CA GLY A 16 19.64 -5.13 -1.02
C GLY A 16 20.05 -6.47 -1.62
N PHE A 17 19.15 -7.04 -2.41
CA PHE A 17 19.42 -8.25 -3.16
C PHE A 17 18.79 -8.15 -4.53
N THR A 18 19.38 -8.84 -5.51
CA THR A 18 18.84 -8.85 -6.87
C THR A 18 17.56 -9.68 -6.93
N THR A 19 16.57 -9.13 -7.61
CA THR A 19 15.34 -9.79 -8.02
C THR A 19 15.19 -9.67 -9.53
N SER A 20 14.67 -10.70 -10.18
CA SER A 20 14.25 -10.64 -11.57
C SER A 20 12.75 -10.42 -11.67
N VAL A 21 12.32 -9.64 -12.65
CA VAL A 21 10.91 -9.50 -13.01
C VAL A 21 10.50 -10.73 -13.80
N THR A 22 9.47 -11.43 -13.35
CA THR A 22 8.97 -12.67 -14.01
C THR A 22 7.63 -12.48 -14.71
N SER A 23 6.80 -11.55 -14.24
CA SER A 23 5.52 -11.19 -14.89
C SER A 23 5.26 -9.70 -14.74
N VAL A 24 4.64 -9.12 -15.76
CA VAL A 24 4.15 -7.74 -15.79
C VAL A 24 2.76 -7.77 -16.41
N GLU A 25 1.75 -7.49 -15.61
CA GLU A 25 0.34 -7.55 -16.00
C GLU A 25 -0.31 -6.18 -15.77
N ARG A 26 -1.16 -5.76 -16.70
CA ARG A 26 -2.01 -4.57 -16.55
C ARG A 26 -3.44 -5.02 -16.31
N PRO A 27 -3.81 -5.39 -15.08
CA PRO A 27 -5.16 -5.88 -14.79
C PRO A 27 -6.24 -4.83 -15.03
N SER A 28 -5.89 -3.55 -14.96
CA SER A 28 -6.80 -2.43 -15.10
C SER A 28 -6.03 -1.17 -15.55
N PRO A 29 -6.67 -0.14 -16.16
CA PRO A 29 -5.95 0.96 -16.79
C PRO A 29 -4.86 1.62 -15.94
N SER A 30 -5.13 1.90 -14.67
CA SER A 30 -4.19 2.60 -13.77
C SER A 30 -3.38 1.64 -12.90
N LEU A 31 -3.49 0.32 -13.08
CA LEU A 31 -2.87 -0.66 -12.20
C LEU A 31 -1.88 -1.53 -12.98
N LEU A 32 -0.66 -1.65 -12.48
CA LEU A 32 0.37 -2.54 -12.99
C LEU A 32 0.76 -3.54 -11.90
N ARG A 33 0.54 -4.82 -12.14
CA ARG A 33 0.89 -5.91 -11.24
C ARG A 33 2.18 -6.55 -11.72
N VAL A 34 3.22 -6.52 -10.89
CA VAL A 34 4.55 -7.03 -11.25
C VAL A 34 4.98 -8.08 -10.26
N THR A 35 5.39 -9.24 -10.77
CA THR A 35 5.93 -10.33 -9.95
C THR A 35 7.44 -10.34 -10.06
N PHE A 36 8.09 -10.36 -8.89
CA PHE A 36 9.53 -10.42 -8.72
C PHE A 36 9.90 -11.79 -8.16
N GLN A 37 11.04 -12.34 -8.57
CA GLN A 37 11.56 -13.60 -8.05
C GLN A 37 12.99 -13.45 -7.55
N SER A 38 13.30 -14.11 -6.44
CA SER A 38 14.66 -14.28 -5.94
C SER A 38 14.73 -15.41 -4.93
N PRO A 39 15.80 -16.23 -4.91
CA PRO A 39 16.04 -17.17 -3.82
C PRO A 39 16.04 -16.51 -2.44
N SER A 40 16.44 -15.24 -2.36
CA SER A 40 16.44 -14.47 -1.11
C SER A 40 15.04 -14.24 -0.54
N LEU A 41 13.99 -14.28 -1.37
CA LEU A 41 12.61 -14.10 -0.93
C LEU A 41 12.05 -15.36 -0.26
N LYS A 42 12.66 -16.54 -0.44
CA LYS A 42 12.20 -17.79 0.20
C LYS A 42 12.40 -17.81 1.71
N SER A 43 13.47 -17.17 2.17
CA SER A 43 13.86 -17.17 3.59
C SER A 43 13.35 -15.95 4.36
N ARG A 44 12.66 -15.02 3.70
CA ARG A 44 12.15 -13.80 4.31
C ARG A 44 10.72 -13.98 4.79
N SER A 45 10.41 -13.48 5.97
CA SER A 45 9.03 -13.29 6.41
C SER A 45 8.52 -11.94 5.93
N VAL A 46 7.40 -11.91 5.22
CA VAL A 46 6.71 -10.68 4.83
C VAL A 46 5.48 -10.45 5.71
N SER A 47 5.44 -9.30 6.37
CA SER A 47 4.26 -8.81 7.09
C SER A 47 3.49 -7.83 6.18
N PRO A 48 2.15 -7.73 6.27
CA PRO A 48 1.34 -6.89 5.38
C PRO A 48 1.71 -5.40 5.31
N CYS A 49 2.33 -4.86 6.35
CA CYS A 49 2.74 -3.46 6.42
C CYS A 49 4.20 -3.23 6.02
N ASP A 50 4.94 -4.30 5.70
CA ASP A 50 6.32 -4.16 5.28
C ASP A 50 6.38 -3.46 3.92
N VAL A 51 7.40 -2.63 3.75
CA VAL A 51 7.65 -1.95 2.48
C VAL A 51 9.02 -2.35 1.94
N THR A 52 9.09 -2.49 0.63
CA THR A 52 10.34 -2.50 -0.11
C THR A 52 10.59 -1.11 -0.71
N ALA A 53 11.85 -0.82 -1.00
CA ALA A 53 12.25 0.36 -1.74
C ALA A 53 12.93 -0.03 -3.05
N PHE A 54 12.62 0.71 -4.11
CA PHE A 54 13.33 0.64 -5.38
C PHE A 54 13.97 1.99 -5.67
N ARG A 55 15.25 1.98 -6.08
CA ARG A 55 15.95 3.18 -6.51
C ARG A 55 15.39 3.60 -7.87
N VAL A 56 14.93 4.83 -7.99
CA VAL A 56 14.42 5.35 -9.26
C VAL A 56 15.43 6.26 -9.96
N ARG A 57 16.17 7.08 -9.21
CA ARG A 57 17.21 7.95 -9.78
C ARG A 57 18.20 8.42 -8.74
N GLY A 58 19.49 8.17 -8.96
CA GLY A 58 20.55 8.71 -8.09
C GLY A 58 20.30 8.40 -6.61
N SER A 59 19.96 9.42 -5.83
CA SER A 59 19.65 9.34 -4.39
C SER A 59 18.18 9.07 -4.04
N GLU A 60 17.32 8.84 -5.02
CA GLU A 60 15.86 8.78 -4.84
C GLU A 60 15.34 7.34 -4.89
N PHE A 61 14.55 7.00 -3.88
CA PHE A 61 13.87 5.71 -3.74
C PHE A 61 12.36 5.89 -3.73
N ARG A 62 11.62 4.88 -4.19
CA ARG A 62 10.17 4.78 -4.02
C ARG A 62 9.83 3.52 -3.25
N HIS A 63 8.94 3.68 -2.28
CA HIS A 63 8.49 2.61 -1.42
C HIS A 63 7.21 1.98 -1.97
N TYR A 64 7.15 0.66 -1.92
CA TYR A 64 5.98 -0.11 -2.34
C TYR A 64 5.70 -1.21 -1.33
N THR A 65 4.42 -1.48 -1.12
CA THR A 65 3.97 -2.58 -0.26
C THR A 65 3.81 -3.84 -1.11
N PRO A 66 4.42 -4.97 -0.71
CA PRO A 66 4.08 -6.27 -1.26
C PRO A 66 2.57 -6.53 -1.19
N GLU A 67 2.01 -7.01 -2.29
CA GLU A 67 0.62 -7.43 -2.36
C GLU A 67 0.48 -8.91 -1.95
N LEU A 68 1.37 -9.77 -2.46
CA LEU A 68 1.38 -11.20 -2.22
C LEU A 68 2.82 -11.70 -2.11
N HIS A 69 3.08 -12.63 -1.20
CA HIS A 69 4.39 -13.28 -1.04
C HIS A 69 4.21 -14.80 -1.05
N ASP A 70 4.88 -15.46 -1.98
CA ASP A 70 4.98 -16.91 -2.04
C ASP A 70 6.43 -17.32 -1.67
N PRO A 71 6.65 -17.78 -0.43
CA PRO A 71 7.99 -18.19 0.02
C PRO A 71 8.48 -19.47 -0.66
N ASP A 72 7.60 -20.35 -1.15
CA ASP A 72 8.00 -21.60 -1.79
C ASP A 72 8.55 -21.33 -3.20
N ALA A 73 7.84 -20.49 -3.96
CA ALA A 73 8.28 -20.02 -5.26
C ALA A 73 9.41 -18.97 -5.17
N GLY A 74 9.55 -18.32 -4.01
CA GLY A 74 10.47 -17.20 -3.80
C GLY A 74 10.04 -15.97 -4.60
N THR A 75 8.74 -15.71 -4.65
CA THR A 75 8.17 -14.60 -5.42
C THR A 75 7.43 -13.62 -4.54
N VAL A 76 7.48 -12.35 -4.93
CA VAL A 76 6.64 -11.30 -4.35
C VAL A 76 5.99 -10.53 -5.49
N THR A 77 4.70 -10.30 -5.38
CA THR A 77 3.97 -9.42 -6.29
C THR A 77 3.80 -8.04 -5.67
N VAL A 78 3.99 -7.01 -6.47
CA VAL A 78 3.73 -5.61 -6.10
C VAL A 78 2.71 -5.03 -7.07
N LEU A 79 1.68 -4.40 -6.54
CA LEU A 79 0.67 -3.69 -7.31
C LEU A 79 0.99 -2.20 -7.33
N PHE A 80 1.41 -1.71 -8.49
CA PHE A 80 1.77 -0.32 -8.72
C PHE A 80 0.57 0.47 -9.20
N HIS A 81 0.32 1.61 -8.55
CA HIS A 81 -0.61 2.61 -9.06
C HIS A 81 0.09 3.50 -10.09
N HIS A 82 -0.31 3.38 -11.35
CA HIS A 82 0.11 4.16 -12.49
C HIS A 82 -0.88 5.31 -12.74
N HIS A 83 -0.63 6.45 -12.09
CA HIS A 83 -1.53 7.61 -12.13
C HIS A 83 -1.42 8.47 -13.39
N GLY A 84 -0.80 7.98 -14.48
CA GLY A 84 -0.81 8.61 -15.82
C GLY A 84 -0.19 10.01 -15.94
N ARG A 85 0.43 10.55 -14.89
CA ARG A 85 0.99 11.91 -14.89
C ARG A 85 2.42 11.89 -15.43
N THR A 86 2.66 12.65 -16.48
CA THR A 86 3.99 12.87 -17.03
C THR A 86 4.93 13.47 -15.97
N GLY A 87 6.17 12.97 -15.91
CA GLY A 87 7.18 13.45 -14.97
C GLY A 87 6.99 12.97 -13.52
N ALA A 88 6.06 12.05 -13.26
CA ALA A 88 5.94 11.42 -11.96
C ALA A 88 7.23 10.66 -11.63
N PRO A 89 7.83 10.86 -10.46
CA PRO A 89 9.17 10.33 -10.22
C PRO A 89 9.27 8.80 -10.19
N GLY A 90 8.17 8.08 -9.95
CA GLY A 90 8.12 6.61 -10.00
C GLY A 90 7.77 6.06 -11.39
N LEU A 91 7.37 6.93 -12.33
CA LEU A 91 6.91 6.50 -13.65
C LEU A 91 8.01 5.81 -14.45
N ALA A 92 9.20 6.40 -14.49
CA ALA A 92 10.34 5.82 -15.21
C ALA A 92 10.72 4.43 -14.67
N LEU A 93 10.60 4.21 -13.36
CA LEU A 93 10.77 2.88 -12.78
C LEU A 93 9.69 1.93 -13.31
N ILE A 94 8.41 2.29 -13.15
CA ILE A 94 7.28 1.45 -13.55
C ILE A 94 7.36 1.08 -15.04
N GLU A 95 7.72 2.04 -15.91
CA GLU A 95 7.86 1.84 -17.35
C GLU A 95 9.06 0.98 -17.74
N SER A 96 10.08 0.87 -16.88
CA SER A 96 11.25 0.02 -17.12
C SER A 96 11.05 -1.44 -16.75
N LEU A 97 10.01 -1.77 -15.97
CA LEU A 97 9.77 -3.13 -15.50
C LEU A 97 9.21 -3.99 -16.65
N VAL A 98 10.03 -4.93 -17.13
CA VAL A 98 9.67 -5.93 -18.14
C VAL A 98 10.18 -7.31 -17.72
N PRO A 99 9.54 -8.42 -18.14
CA PRO A 99 10.03 -9.75 -17.82
C PRO A 99 11.49 -9.95 -18.24
N GLY A 100 12.30 -10.50 -17.33
CA GLY A 100 13.74 -10.69 -17.50
C GLY A 100 14.60 -9.54 -16.94
N GLU A 101 14.01 -8.37 -16.66
CA GLU A 101 14.76 -7.25 -16.08
C GLU A 101 15.17 -7.57 -14.63
N GLU A 102 16.38 -7.18 -14.26
CA GLU A 102 16.88 -7.28 -12.89
C GLU A 102 16.77 -5.95 -12.16
N ILE A 103 16.36 -5.99 -10.91
CA ILE A 103 16.32 -4.82 -10.03
C ILE A 103 16.78 -5.18 -8.63
N ILE A 104 17.40 -4.20 -7.95
CA ILE A 104 17.82 -4.35 -6.56
C ILE A 104 16.64 -4.07 -5.64
N TRP A 105 16.23 -5.10 -4.91
CA TRP A 105 15.22 -5.04 -3.86
C TRP A 105 15.85 -4.51 -2.57
N CYS A 106 15.47 -3.31 -2.14
CA CYS A 106 16.06 -2.66 -0.98
C CYS A 106 15.11 -2.72 0.22
N GLY A 107 15.47 -3.53 1.22
CA GLY A 107 14.69 -3.65 2.46
C GLY A 107 13.42 -4.49 2.30
N LEU A 108 12.78 -4.78 3.42
CA LEU A 108 11.48 -5.44 3.51
C LEU A 108 10.98 -5.30 4.94
N GLU A 109 10.66 -4.07 5.32
CA GLU A 109 10.41 -3.74 6.72
C GLU A 109 9.32 -2.69 6.85
N SER A 110 8.49 -2.83 7.88
CA SER A 110 7.45 -1.88 8.22
C SER A 110 7.99 -0.73 9.09
N ALA A 111 7.38 0.45 8.99
CA ALA A 111 7.63 1.51 9.96
C ALA A 111 7.25 1.02 11.37
N ARG A 112 8.03 1.38 12.40
CA ARG A 112 7.79 0.91 13.79
C ARG A 112 6.36 1.17 14.27
N SER A 113 5.76 2.29 13.87
CA SER A 113 4.40 2.69 14.25
C SER A 113 3.29 2.09 13.37
N PHE A 114 3.62 1.56 12.20
CA PHE A 114 2.65 1.06 11.21
C PHE A 114 2.95 -0.41 10.92
N ARG A 115 2.47 -1.28 11.81
CA ARG A 115 2.66 -2.75 11.74
C ARG A 115 1.33 -3.44 11.99
N TRP A 116 1.16 -4.61 11.37
CA TRP A 116 0.07 -5.51 11.72
C TRP A 116 0.23 -5.94 13.18
N THR A 117 -0.86 -5.86 13.94
CA THR A 117 -0.85 -6.15 15.39
C THR A 117 -1.77 -7.29 15.79
N SER A 118 -2.20 -8.11 14.81
CA SER A 118 -3.13 -9.21 15.01
C SER A 118 -4.38 -8.84 15.83
N PRO A 119 -5.07 -7.72 15.50
CA PRO A 119 -6.30 -7.34 16.19
C PRO A 119 -7.42 -8.34 15.90
N GLY A 120 -8.34 -8.55 16.85
CA GLY A 120 -9.53 -9.37 16.60
C GLY A 120 -10.51 -8.74 15.60
N ALA A 121 -10.47 -7.41 15.45
CA ALA A 121 -11.20 -6.66 14.43
C ALA A 121 -10.44 -5.41 14.00
N ALA A 122 -10.39 -5.12 12.70
CA ALA A 122 -9.71 -3.97 12.14
C ALA A 122 -10.49 -3.27 11.03
N LEU A 123 -10.26 -1.97 10.89
CA LEU A 123 -10.67 -1.15 9.73
C LEU A 123 -9.41 -0.74 8.97
N ALA A 124 -9.41 -0.88 7.65
CA ALA A 124 -8.35 -0.36 6.79
C ALA A 124 -8.94 0.60 5.76
N MET A 125 -8.31 1.78 5.60
CA MET A 125 -8.74 2.78 4.63
C MET A 125 -7.56 3.37 3.86
N GLY A 126 -7.77 3.64 2.58
CA GLY A 126 -6.76 4.28 1.73
C GLY A 126 -7.20 4.47 0.28
N ASP A 127 -6.25 4.82 -0.57
CA ASP A 127 -6.48 5.07 -2.00
C ASP A 127 -5.83 3.98 -2.87
N ALA A 128 -5.90 4.13 -4.20
CA ALA A 128 -5.31 3.21 -5.18
C ALA A 128 -3.81 2.90 -4.92
N SER A 129 -3.04 3.81 -4.30
CA SER A 129 -1.63 3.57 -3.95
C SER A 129 -1.44 2.54 -2.84
N THR A 130 -2.52 2.16 -2.15
CA THR A 130 -2.51 1.27 -0.99
C THR A 130 -3.10 -0.11 -1.29
N LEU A 131 -3.49 -0.41 -2.52
CA LEU A 131 -4.17 -1.67 -2.87
C LEU A 131 -3.34 -2.91 -2.49
N GLY A 132 -2.02 -2.88 -2.67
CA GLY A 132 -1.13 -3.96 -2.20
C GLY A 132 -1.17 -4.15 -0.68
N LEU A 133 -1.18 -3.06 0.09
CA LEU A 133 -1.37 -3.11 1.55
C LEU A 133 -2.74 -3.72 1.90
N MET A 134 -3.81 -3.30 1.23
CA MET A 134 -5.16 -3.80 1.51
C MET A 134 -5.28 -5.29 1.23
N ALA A 135 -4.66 -5.77 0.14
CA ALA A 135 -4.62 -7.19 -0.19
C ALA A 135 -3.88 -7.99 0.89
N GLY A 136 -2.67 -7.55 1.26
CA GLY A 136 -1.87 -8.21 2.31
C GLY A 136 -2.56 -8.20 3.68
N LEU A 137 -3.24 -7.10 4.05
CA LEU A 137 -4.03 -7.03 5.29
C LEU A 137 -5.21 -8.00 5.26
N THR A 138 -5.89 -8.11 4.12
CA THR A 138 -7.02 -9.03 3.93
C THR A 138 -6.58 -10.48 4.03
N GLU A 139 -5.51 -10.86 3.34
CA GLU A 139 -4.93 -12.20 3.41
C GLU A 139 -4.55 -12.56 4.85
N ARG A 140 -3.84 -11.65 5.54
CA ARG A 140 -3.42 -11.86 6.92
C ARG A 140 -4.60 -11.95 7.88
N ALA A 141 -5.59 -11.08 7.75
CA ALA A 141 -6.78 -11.11 8.59
C ALA A 141 -7.55 -12.44 8.41
N ASN A 142 -7.70 -12.92 7.18
CA ASN A 142 -8.32 -14.20 6.89
C ASN A 142 -7.55 -15.37 7.52
N ALA A 143 -6.22 -15.39 7.39
CA ALA A 143 -5.36 -16.41 7.99
C ALA A 143 -5.46 -16.45 9.51
N GLU A 144 -5.66 -15.29 10.16
CA GLU A 144 -5.77 -15.16 11.61
C GLU A 144 -7.22 -15.21 12.13
N GLY A 145 -8.23 -15.31 11.26
CA GLY A 145 -9.63 -15.25 11.63
C GLY A 145 -10.09 -13.89 12.18
N ALA A 146 -9.34 -12.82 11.87
CA ALA A 146 -9.68 -11.45 12.27
C ALA A 146 -10.77 -10.87 11.38
N ARG A 147 -11.71 -10.11 11.96
CA ARG A 147 -12.69 -9.37 11.18
C ARG A 147 -12.03 -8.14 10.57
N LEU A 148 -12.04 -8.01 9.24
CA LEU A 148 -11.51 -6.84 8.56
C LEU A 148 -12.60 -6.16 7.72
N LEU A 149 -12.73 -4.84 7.88
CA LEU A 149 -13.45 -4.00 6.94
C LEU A 149 -12.43 -3.15 6.17
N VAL A 150 -12.47 -3.21 4.85
CA VAL A 150 -11.64 -2.38 3.97
C VAL A 150 -12.55 -1.36 3.28
N ALA A 151 -12.14 -0.10 3.25
CA ALA A 151 -12.74 0.93 2.41
C ALA A 151 -11.65 1.63 1.60
N VAL A 152 -11.75 1.56 0.28
CA VAL A 152 -10.73 2.10 -0.63
C VAL A 152 -11.38 2.94 -1.71
N GLU A 153 -10.77 4.08 -2.02
CA GLU A 153 -11.09 4.83 -3.23
C GLU A 153 -10.09 4.53 -4.34
N THR A 154 -10.58 4.38 -5.56
CA THR A 154 -9.78 4.11 -6.75
C THR A 154 -10.39 4.81 -7.95
N GLU A 155 -9.63 5.00 -9.01
CA GLU A 155 -10.12 5.59 -10.25
C GLU A 155 -11.35 4.80 -10.76
N PRO A 156 -12.39 5.47 -11.28
CA PRO A 156 -13.62 4.80 -11.71
C PRO A 156 -13.40 3.59 -12.65
N PRO A 157 -12.48 3.62 -13.63
CA PRO A 157 -12.21 2.47 -14.50
C PRO A 157 -11.62 1.25 -13.78
N ASP A 158 -11.02 1.44 -12.60
CA ASP A 158 -10.34 0.38 -11.86
C ASP A 158 -11.24 -0.28 -10.80
N CYS A 159 -12.45 0.25 -10.56
CA CYS A 159 -13.33 -0.20 -9.48
C CYS A 159 -13.72 -1.68 -9.56
N ASP A 160 -14.02 -2.20 -10.76
CA ASP A 160 -14.45 -3.60 -10.91
C ASP A 160 -13.31 -4.59 -10.64
N TYR A 161 -12.10 -4.25 -11.09
CA TYR A 161 -10.92 -5.02 -10.76
C TYR A 161 -10.65 -4.98 -9.24
N VAL A 162 -10.73 -3.81 -8.62
CA VAL A 162 -10.50 -3.67 -7.17
C VAL A 162 -11.53 -4.44 -6.35
N ARG A 163 -12.80 -4.51 -6.77
CA ARG A 163 -13.81 -5.37 -6.12
C ARG A 163 -13.48 -6.85 -6.20
N THR A 164 -12.86 -7.27 -7.31
CA THR A 164 -12.39 -8.65 -7.49
C THR A 164 -11.14 -8.93 -6.64
N LEU A 165 -10.22 -7.97 -6.57
CA LEU A 165 -9.01 -8.05 -5.76
C LEU A 165 -9.30 -8.08 -4.25
N LEU A 166 -10.29 -7.30 -3.80
CA LEU A 166 -10.67 -7.15 -2.39
C LEU A 166 -12.14 -7.52 -2.17
N PRO A 167 -12.50 -8.82 -2.19
CA PRO A 167 -13.87 -9.26 -1.97
C PRO A 167 -14.40 -8.77 -0.61
N GLY A 168 -15.57 -8.14 -0.63
CA GLY A 168 -16.22 -7.60 0.58
C GLY A 168 -15.71 -6.22 1.02
N ALA A 169 -14.76 -5.62 0.32
CA ALA A 169 -14.36 -4.24 0.55
C ALA A 169 -15.43 -3.24 0.05
N VAL A 170 -15.48 -2.09 0.71
CA VAL A 170 -16.18 -0.91 0.20
C VAL A 170 -15.28 -0.25 -0.84
N VAL A 171 -15.58 -0.44 -2.12
CA VAL A 171 -14.83 0.17 -3.24
C VAL A 171 -15.57 1.39 -3.75
N LEU A 172 -14.93 2.55 -3.61
CA LEU A 172 -15.47 3.86 -3.95
C LEU A 172 -14.77 4.41 -5.20
N ALA A 173 -15.54 5.05 -6.07
CA ALA A 173 -14.98 5.79 -7.19
C ALA A 173 -14.36 7.10 -6.67
N ALA A 174 -13.08 7.31 -6.94
CA ALA A 174 -12.38 8.53 -6.57
C ALA A 174 -12.94 9.73 -7.34
N GLY A 175 -13.10 10.86 -6.63
CA GLY A 175 -13.48 12.15 -7.20
C GLY A 175 -12.27 13.05 -7.48
N GLU A 176 -12.53 14.33 -7.74
CA GLU A 176 -11.46 15.33 -7.98
C GLU A 176 -10.63 15.60 -6.72
N GLU A 177 -11.29 15.69 -5.56
CA GLU A 177 -10.61 15.86 -4.27
C GLU A 177 -10.20 14.51 -3.69
N HIS A 178 -8.90 14.37 -3.39
CA HIS A 178 -8.35 13.18 -2.74
C HIS A 178 -9.04 12.91 -1.40
N GLY A 179 -9.52 11.68 -1.20
CA GLY A 179 -10.19 11.21 0.00
C GLY A 179 -11.64 11.61 0.13
N ALA A 180 -12.20 12.43 -0.77
CA ALA A 180 -13.56 12.95 -0.61
C ALA A 180 -14.62 11.85 -0.62
N ALA A 181 -14.45 10.82 -1.47
CA ALA A 181 -15.36 9.69 -1.51
C ALA A 181 -15.34 8.89 -0.19
N LEU A 182 -14.14 8.69 0.37
CA LEU A 182 -13.99 8.06 1.69
C LEU A 182 -14.53 8.92 2.82
N ASP A 183 -14.39 10.24 2.75
CA ASP A 183 -14.91 11.18 3.74
C ASP A 183 -16.46 11.15 3.76
N GLU A 184 -17.08 11.10 2.57
CA GLU A 184 -18.53 10.93 2.40
C GLU A 184 -19.00 9.58 2.95
N TRP A 185 -18.36 8.48 2.54
CA TRP A 185 -18.68 7.15 3.05
C TRP A 185 -18.54 7.08 4.56
N LEU A 186 -17.44 7.57 5.13
CA LEU A 186 -17.18 7.55 6.57
C LEU A 186 -18.21 8.40 7.35
N SER A 187 -18.80 9.41 6.71
CA SER A 187 -19.90 10.20 7.31
C SER A 187 -21.21 9.40 7.41
N GLY A 188 -21.42 8.41 6.54
CA GLY A 188 -22.57 7.50 6.56
C GLY A 188 -22.29 6.12 7.20
N ALA A 189 -21.04 5.72 7.38
CA ALA A 189 -20.63 4.38 7.82
C ALA A 189 -20.87 4.07 9.33
N GLY A 190 -21.76 4.83 9.97
CA GLY A 190 -22.10 4.79 11.39
C GLY A 190 -22.21 3.38 11.96
N GLU A 191 -23.11 2.60 11.37
CA GLU A 191 -23.45 1.25 11.83
C GLU A 191 -22.33 0.25 11.51
N HIS A 192 -21.74 0.31 10.32
CA HIS A 192 -20.66 -0.58 9.90
C HIS A 192 -19.45 -0.49 10.84
N VAL A 193 -19.00 0.73 11.16
CA VAL A 193 -17.85 0.95 12.04
C VAL A 193 -18.17 0.53 13.48
N ARG A 194 -19.39 0.79 13.97
CA ARG A 194 -19.82 0.36 15.32
C ARG A 194 -19.96 -1.15 15.44
N ALA A 195 -20.57 -1.81 14.46
CA ALA A 195 -20.74 -3.27 14.44
C ALA A 195 -19.40 -4.01 14.31
N LEU A 196 -18.47 -3.43 13.56
CA LEU A 196 -17.10 -3.93 13.51
C LEU A 196 -16.40 -3.78 14.86
N ALA A 197 -16.58 -2.65 15.55
CA ALA A 197 -15.88 -2.30 16.79
C ALA A 197 -14.35 -2.50 16.66
N PRO A 198 -13.69 -1.80 15.72
CA PRO A 198 -12.30 -2.06 15.37
C PRO A 198 -11.36 -1.79 16.57
N GLN A 199 -10.51 -2.76 16.88
CA GLN A 199 -9.44 -2.61 17.87
C GLN A 199 -8.24 -1.85 17.29
N THR A 200 -8.08 -1.89 15.97
CA THR A 200 -7.04 -1.15 15.24
C THR A 200 -7.60 -0.60 13.93
N VAL A 201 -7.18 0.60 13.57
CA VAL A 201 -7.47 1.22 12.27
C VAL A 201 -6.16 1.49 11.54
N TYR A 202 -6.08 1.08 10.28
CA TYR A 202 -4.96 1.37 9.38
C TYR A 202 -5.38 2.41 8.35
N LEU A 203 -4.77 3.58 8.37
CA LEU A 203 -4.98 4.64 7.40
C LEU A 203 -3.71 4.86 6.58
N ALA A 204 -3.78 4.69 5.27
CA ALA A 204 -2.65 4.91 4.37
C ALA A 204 -3.10 5.62 3.09
N GLY A 205 -2.14 6.12 2.29
CA GLY A 205 -2.43 6.85 1.05
C GLY A 205 -2.12 8.35 1.17
N HIS A 206 -3.01 9.20 0.65
CA HIS A 206 -2.83 10.65 0.65
C HIS A 206 -2.81 11.27 2.06
N GLY A 207 -1.70 11.94 2.40
CA GLY A 207 -1.43 12.49 3.73
C GLY A 207 -2.48 13.48 4.27
N GLY A 208 -3.07 14.31 3.42
CA GLY A 208 -4.14 15.23 3.84
C GLY A 208 -5.44 14.50 4.17
N SER A 209 -5.80 13.51 3.36
CA SER A 209 -7.03 12.74 3.49
C SER A 209 -7.01 11.86 4.73
N ILE A 210 -5.90 11.14 4.97
CA ILE A 210 -5.76 10.29 6.17
C ILE A 210 -5.85 11.09 7.48
N GLN A 211 -5.46 12.38 7.48
CA GLN A 211 -5.59 13.23 8.66
C GLN A 211 -7.05 13.56 8.94
N ARG A 212 -7.81 13.98 7.92
CA ARG A 212 -9.24 14.26 8.04
C ARG A 212 -10.01 13.02 8.51
N GLN A 213 -9.75 11.88 7.89
CA GLN A 213 -10.40 10.59 8.21
C GLN A 213 -10.08 10.15 9.63
N ARG A 214 -8.81 10.28 10.07
CA ARG A 214 -8.40 10.03 11.46
C ARG A 214 -9.19 10.89 12.44
N ASP A 215 -9.37 12.17 12.15
CA ASP A 215 -10.08 13.07 13.06
C ASP A 215 -11.57 12.71 13.15
N VAL A 216 -12.21 12.33 12.05
CA VAL A 216 -13.59 11.81 12.07
C VAL A 216 -13.70 10.54 12.91
N LEU A 217 -12.80 9.57 12.71
CA LEU A 217 -12.75 8.32 13.48
C LEU A 217 -12.60 8.56 14.99
N ARG A 218 -11.82 9.57 15.39
CA ARG A 218 -11.62 9.89 16.81
C ARG A 218 -12.77 10.68 17.40
N THR A 219 -13.25 11.70 16.70
CA THR A 219 -14.23 12.65 17.24
C THR A 219 -15.66 12.12 17.15
N ARG A 220 -16.02 11.49 16.04
CA ARG A 220 -17.38 10.98 15.79
C ARG A 220 -17.59 9.54 16.24
N TYR A 221 -16.55 8.71 16.09
CA TYR A 221 -16.62 7.28 16.43
C TYR A 221 -15.95 6.95 17.77
N GLY A 222 -15.31 7.92 18.43
CA GLY A 222 -14.75 7.76 19.77
C GLY A 222 -13.54 6.82 19.84
N LEU A 223 -12.89 6.52 18.72
CA LEU A 223 -11.75 5.60 18.71
C LEU A 223 -10.53 6.18 19.43
N ASP A 224 -9.86 5.36 20.26
CA ASP A 224 -8.64 5.77 20.95
C ASP A 224 -7.54 6.11 19.93
N ARG A 225 -6.79 7.18 20.20
CA ARG A 225 -5.69 7.63 19.33
C ARG A 225 -4.63 6.56 19.07
N ARG A 226 -4.44 5.60 19.98
CA ARG A 226 -3.48 4.49 19.89
C ARG A 226 -3.99 3.36 19.01
N ALA A 227 -5.31 3.26 18.80
CA ALA A 227 -5.90 2.31 17.88
C ALA A 227 -5.72 2.74 16.42
N VAL A 228 -5.56 4.05 16.16
CA VAL A 228 -5.41 4.58 14.79
C VAL A 228 -3.94 4.67 14.38
N ARG A 229 -3.55 3.86 13.41
CA ARG A 229 -2.22 3.80 12.80
C ARG A 229 -2.28 4.50 11.44
N THR A 230 -1.37 5.44 11.21
CA THR A 230 -1.32 6.24 9.97
C THR A 230 0.02 6.07 9.27
N GLN A 231 0.00 5.90 7.96
CA GLN A 231 1.19 5.90 7.10
C GLN A 231 0.89 6.66 5.80
N PRO A 232 1.26 7.96 5.69
CA PRO A 232 1.13 8.66 4.42
C PRO A 232 2.07 8.04 3.38
N TYR A 233 1.54 7.67 2.22
CA TYR A 233 2.32 7.14 1.09
C TYR A 233 2.75 8.27 0.16
N TRP A 234 1.90 9.29 0.06
CA TRP A 234 2.15 10.46 -0.76
C TRP A 234 1.37 11.66 -0.20
N ALA A 235 1.69 12.88 -0.64
CA ALA A 235 0.97 14.09 -0.27
C ALA A 235 1.17 15.18 -1.33
N THR A 236 0.16 16.02 -1.53
CA THR A 236 0.24 17.15 -2.46
C THR A 236 1.44 18.04 -2.15
N GLY A 237 2.25 18.33 -3.18
CA GLY A 237 3.47 19.14 -3.05
C GLY A 237 4.66 18.44 -2.36
N ARG A 238 4.55 17.14 -2.05
CA ARG A 238 5.64 16.35 -1.45
C ARG A 238 6.11 15.26 -2.41
N THR A 239 7.42 15.03 -2.42
CA THR A 239 8.06 13.97 -3.21
C THR A 239 8.95 13.12 -2.32
N GLY A 240 8.74 11.79 -2.35
CA GLY A 240 9.50 10.79 -1.60
C GLY A 240 9.18 10.83 -0.12
N LEU A 241 7.95 10.43 0.24
CA LEU A 241 7.55 10.21 1.64
C LEU A 241 8.00 8.83 2.14
#